data_AF-A0A1C3KT87-F1
#
_entry.id   AF-A0A1C3KT87-F1
#
_cell.length_a   1.000
_cell.length_b   1.000
_cell.length_c   1.000
_cell.angle_alpha   90.00
_cell.angle_beta   90.00
_cell.angle_gamma   90.00
#
_symmetry.space_group_name_H-M   'P 1'
#
loop_
_entity.id
_entity.type
_entity.pdbx_description
1 polymer ?
#
loop_
_entity_poly.entity_id
_entity_poly.type
_entity_poly.pdbx_seq_one_letter_code
_entity_poly.pdbx_strand_id
1 'polypeptide(L)'
;MDTTTLRREYPFLSDTWDMYDKYDETAEDDGYTEYSTKCGHIVLNYNQNISTYNDFCMKLLRNLYRIADVESDDEDRQLPCTYLNMWLYYKEKIHEIPKEFINQIFRIADELIKHLPYDSHCIYDESHKNHKEPYKIMLLNIFLDNIDAIEDIMKKDKDSNQESCLNFVKDCLSIYNEINKEYCLDDKDHTFKATCDEIKTFEEMYKSNLLNKSPLNEKMPPLTYSGMILPDRVTLEYQAKVSMTDADDSTVITGLDHASTIGGTVAGMGSFLLLIYKFTSFGNWIGSRIGRRKGMSDNLGGNEMDHMYLNGHGNDSMYSNDIGYNMGYNAL
;
A
#
# COMPACT_ATOMS: atom_id res chain seq x y z
N MET A 1 -1.40 -5.30 11.57
CA MET A 1 -2.04 -3.98 11.61
C MET A 1 -3.14 -4.09 12.65
N ASP A 2 -3.33 -3.15 13.57
CA ASP A 2 -4.52 -3.18 14.45
C ASP A 2 -5.79 -2.84 13.66
N THR A 3 -6.29 -3.84 12.92
CA THR A 3 -7.53 -3.80 12.16
C THR A 3 -8.75 -3.67 13.07
N THR A 4 -8.66 -4.07 14.34
CA THR A 4 -9.78 -3.97 15.29
C THR A 4 -10.12 -2.52 15.60
N THR A 5 -9.09 -1.71 15.90
CA THR A 5 -9.29 -0.27 16.12
C THR A 5 -9.76 0.43 14.85
N LEU A 6 -9.12 0.13 13.71
CA LEU A 6 -9.48 0.74 12.42
C LEU A 6 -10.91 0.39 11.98
N ARG A 7 -11.37 -0.84 12.20
CA ARG A 7 -12.74 -1.27 11.92
C ARG A 7 -13.77 -0.54 12.77
N ARG A 8 -13.44 -0.23 14.03
CA ARG A 8 -14.31 0.56 14.91
C ARG A 8 -14.41 2.02 14.46
N GLU A 9 -13.28 2.61 14.04
CA GLU A 9 -13.22 4.00 13.60
C GLU A 9 -13.83 4.20 12.21
N TYR A 10 -13.59 3.25 11.30
CA TYR A 10 -13.98 3.32 9.89
C TYR A 10 -14.68 2.01 9.46
N PRO A 11 -15.88 1.71 9.98
CA PRO A 11 -16.58 0.45 9.72
C PRO A 11 -16.99 0.26 8.27
N PHE A 12 -17.17 1.34 7.51
CA PHE A 12 -17.50 1.28 6.09
C PHE A 12 -16.37 0.71 5.21
N LEU A 13 -15.14 0.65 5.73
CA LEU A 13 -13.98 0.02 5.09
C LEU A 13 -13.81 -1.45 5.51
N SER A 14 -14.88 -2.12 5.95
CA SER A 14 -14.83 -3.51 6.44
C SER A 14 -14.15 -4.46 5.46
N ASP A 15 -14.48 -4.42 4.17
CA ASP A 15 -13.84 -5.26 3.14
C ASP A 15 -12.30 -5.07 3.08
N THR A 16 -11.84 -3.83 3.30
CA THR A 16 -10.41 -3.49 3.36
C THR A 16 -9.77 -4.15 4.59
N TRP A 17 -10.42 -4.05 5.74
CA TRP A 17 -9.91 -4.62 7.00
C TRP A 17 -9.96 -6.14 7.02
N ASP A 18 -10.98 -6.73 6.41
CA ASP A 18 -11.14 -8.18 6.29
C ASP A 18 -10.03 -8.77 5.41
N MET A 19 -9.52 -8.04 4.43
CA MET A 19 -8.35 -8.46 3.64
C MET A 19 -7.09 -8.54 4.50
N TYR A 20 -6.83 -7.56 5.38
CA TYR A 20 -5.69 -7.61 6.30
C TYR A 20 -5.84 -8.72 7.34
N ASP A 21 -7.05 -8.93 7.86
CA ASP A 21 -7.31 -10.03 8.79
C ASP A 21 -7.03 -11.38 8.14
N LYS A 22 -7.46 -11.58 6.88
CA LYS A 22 -7.11 -12.78 6.09
C LYS A 22 -5.60 -12.96 5.93
N TYR A 23 -4.84 -11.88 5.80
CA TYR A 23 -3.38 -11.99 5.74
C TYR A 23 -2.76 -12.41 7.07
N ASP A 24 -3.37 -12.01 8.19
CA ASP A 24 -2.92 -12.33 9.54
C ASP A 24 -3.48 -13.65 10.11
N GLU A 25 -4.48 -14.25 9.47
CA GLU A 25 -5.03 -15.57 9.80
C GLU A 25 -3.91 -16.59 10.00
N THR A 26 -4.12 -17.56 10.89
CA THR A 26 -3.22 -18.71 11.03
C THR A 26 -3.11 -19.44 9.70
N ALA A 27 -1.88 -19.76 9.30
CA ALA A 27 -1.64 -20.60 8.13
C ALA A 27 -1.53 -22.06 8.61
N GLU A 28 -2.37 -22.92 8.06
CA GLU A 28 -2.32 -24.36 8.25
C GLU A 28 -2.11 -25.03 6.90
N ASP A 29 -1.47 -26.19 6.89
CA ASP A 29 -1.36 -26.98 5.67
C ASP A 29 -2.73 -27.66 5.41
N ASP A 30 -3.42 -27.23 4.36
CA ASP A 30 -4.68 -27.83 3.88
C ASP A 30 -4.44 -28.90 2.80
N GLY A 31 -3.19 -29.39 2.70
CA GLY A 31 -2.81 -30.58 1.95
C GLY A 31 -2.20 -30.34 0.57
N TYR A 32 -2.30 -29.14 0.00
CA TYR A 32 -1.83 -28.88 -1.38
C TYR A 32 -0.42 -28.29 -1.49
N THR A 33 0.06 -27.53 -0.50
CA THR A 33 1.19 -26.62 -0.75
C THR A 33 2.40 -26.77 0.20
N GLU A 34 2.35 -27.74 1.13
CA GLU A 34 3.44 -28.10 2.08
C GLU A 34 4.19 -26.87 2.64
N TYR A 35 3.47 -25.83 3.06
CA TYR A 35 4.05 -24.56 3.49
C TYR A 35 4.96 -24.77 4.70
N SER A 36 4.51 -25.59 5.66
CA SER A 36 5.28 -25.88 6.88
C SER A 36 6.66 -26.44 6.58
N THR A 37 6.75 -27.38 5.63
CA THR A 37 8.02 -28.02 5.25
C THR A 37 8.94 -27.02 4.58
N LYS A 38 8.42 -26.25 3.61
CA LYS A 38 9.19 -25.23 2.89
C LYS A 38 9.71 -24.15 3.83
N CYS A 39 8.86 -23.63 4.71
CA CYS A 39 9.24 -22.63 5.70
C CYS A 39 10.23 -23.16 6.74
N GLY A 40 10.04 -24.39 7.21
CA GLY A 40 10.96 -25.05 8.14
C GLY A 40 12.39 -25.06 7.61
N HIS A 41 12.59 -25.33 6.32
CA HIS A 41 13.93 -25.32 5.71
C HIS A 41 14.58 -23.93 5.67
N ILE A 42 13.82 -22.87 5.37
CA ILE A 42 14.36 -21.51 5.26
C ILE A 42 14.74 -20.96 6.63
N VAL A 43 13.85 -21.15 7.62
CA VAL A 43 13.97 -20.53 8.95
C VAL A 43 15.21 -21.04 9.69
N LEU A 44 15.62 -22.29 9.45
CA LEU A 44 16.84 -22.87 10.04
C LEU A 44 18.11 -22.04 9.74
N ASN A 45 18.10 -21.21 8.68
CA ASN A 45 19.23 -20.34 8.34
C ASN A 45 19.33 -19.08 9.20
N TYR A 46 18.33 -18.77 10.04
CA TYR A 46 18.23 -17.49 10.75
C TYR A 46 18.47 -17.54 12.26
N ASN A 47 18.70 -18.74 12.85
CA ASN A 47 19.16 -19.04 14.22
C ASN A 47 18.43 -18.38 15.43
N GLN A 48 17.60 -17.35 15.22
CA GLN A 48 16.84 -16.60 16.23
C GLN A 48 15.39 -16.44 15.74
N ASN A 49 14.45 -16.28 16.68
CA ASN A 49 13.03 -16.04 16.38
C ASN A 49 12.38 -17.07 15.44
N ILE A 50 12.85 -18.33 15.48
CA ILE A 50 12.46 -19.42 14.59
C ILE A 50 10.92 -19.54 14.50
N SER A 51 10.23 -19.55 15.64
CA SER A 51 8.76 -19.64 15.66
C SER A 51 8.09 -18.47 14.92
N THR A 52 8.51 -17.24 15.22
CA THR A 52 8.00 -16.01 14.60
C THR A 52 8.25 -15.98 13.09
N TYR A 53 9.46 -16.36 12.66
CA TYR A 53 9.83 -16.37 11.24
C TYR A 53 9.11 -17.49 10.49
N ASN A 54 8.89 -18.63 11.15
CA ASN A 54 8.11 -19.72 10.57
C ASN A 54 6.64 -19.33 10.38
N ASP A 55 6.00 -18.75 11.41
CA ASP A 55 4.63 -18.24 11.31
C ASP A 55 4.49 -17.19 10.19
N PHE A 56 5.41 -16.22 10.15
CA PHE A 56 5.43 -15.22 9.08
C PHE A 56 5.60 -15.85 7.70
N CYS A 57 6.55 -16.78 7.55
CA CYS A 57 6.79 -17.46 6.28
C CYS A 57 5.56 -18.21 5.80
N MET A 58 4.91 -18.97 6.69
CA MET A 58 3.72 -19.74 6.34
C MET A 58 2.58 -18.82 5.90
N LYS A 59 2.33 -17.73 6.63
CA LYS A 59 1.32 -16.73 6.25
C LYS A 59 1.62 -16.09 4.90
N LEU A 60 2.86 -15.68 4.66
CA LEU A 60 3.27 -15.06 3.42
C LEU A 60 3.14 -16.01 2.22
N LEU A 61 3.62 -17.26 2.33
CA LEU A 61 3.46 -18.25 1.27
C LEU A 61 1.98 -18.53 0.96
N ARG A 62 1.16 -18.74 1.99
CA ARG A 62 -0.29 -18.94 1.82
C ARG A 62 -0.93 -17.74 1.12
N ASN A 63 -0.60 -16.52 1.53
CA ASN A 63 -1.17 -15.31 0.91
C ASN A 63 -0.77 -15.20 -0.56
N LEU A 64 0.50 -15.41 -0.88
CA LEU A 64 0.98 -15.37 -2.27
C LEU A 64 0.29 -16.43 -3.12
N TYR A 65 0.15 -17.64 -2.59
CA TYR A 65 -0.55 -18.73 -3.27
C TYR A 65 -2.03 -18.40 -3.51
N ARG A 66 -2.77 -17.96 -2.48
CA ARG A 66 -4.20 -17.58 -2.60
C ARG A 66 -4.44 -16.42 -3.57
N ILE A 67 -3.50 -15.49 -3.68
CA ILE A 67 -3.59 -14.38 -4.65
C ILE A 67 -3.39 -14.88 -6.08
N ALA A 68 -2.62 -15.95 -6.27
CA ALA A 68 -2.38 -16.53 -7.59
C ALA A 68 -3.40 -17.60 -8.00
N ASP A 69 -3.94 -18.34 -7.03
CA ASP A 69 -4.92 -19.41 -7.22
C ASP A 69 -6.33 -18.84 -7.40
N VAL A 70 -6.54 -18.24 -8.57
CA VAL A 70 -7.83 -17.68 -8.98
C VAL A 70 -8.59 -18.62 -9.90
N GLU A 71 -9.91 -18.49 -9.95
CA GLU A 71 -10.78 -19.29 -10.81
C GLU A 71 -10.85 -18.74 -12.25
N SER A 72 -10.48 -17.47 -12.45
CA SER A 72 -10.47 -16.82 -13.78
C SER A 72 -9.44 -15.70 -13.94
N ASP A 73 -9.12 -15.36 -15.19
CA ASP A 73 -8.23 -14.23 -15.51
C ASP A 73 -8.83 -12.84 -15.24
N ASP A 74 -10.15 -12.75 -15.10
CA ASP A 74 -10.84 -11.49 -14.83
C ASP A 74 -10.74 -11.09 -13.35
N GLU A 75 -10.29 -12.00 -12.48
CA GLU A 75 -10.11 -11.71 -11.06
C GLU A 75 -8.96 -10.73 -10.82
N ASP A 76 -9.26 -9.74 -9.98
CA ASP A 76 -8.31 -8.72 -9.60
C ASP A 76 -7.27 -9.26 -8.61
N ARG A 77 -6.06 -9.43 -9.13
CA ARG A 77 -4.90 -9.92 -8.36
C ARG A 77 -3.95 -8.80 -7.95
N GLN A 78 -4.08 -7.64 -8.59
CA GLN A 78 -3.21 -6.50 -8.36
C GLN A 78 -3.55 -5.79 -7.05
N LEU A 79 -4.84 -5.60 -6.75
CA LEU A 79 -5.27 -4.97 -5.51
C LEU A 79 -4.88 -5.83 -4.29
N PRO A 80 -5.19 -7.14 -4.21
CA PRO A 80 -4.71 -7.98 -3.11
C PRO A 80 -3.18 -7.95 -2.94
N CYS A 81 -2.42 -8.07 -4.03
CA CYS A 81 -0.95 -8.01 -3.98
C CYS A 81 -0.44 -6.66 -3.44
N THR A 82 -1.10 -5.56 -3.80
CA THR A 82 -0.77 -4.23 -3.31
C THR A 82 -0.97 -4.13 -1.79
N TYR A 83 -2.08 -4.67 -1.29
CA TYR A 83 -2.38 -4.71 0.15
C TYR A 83 -1.46 -5.67 0.90
N LEU A 84 -1.06 -6.78 0.27
CA LEU A 84 -0.06 -7.68 0.82
C LEU A 84 1.28 -6.98 1.01
N ASN A 85 1.72 -6.15 0.05
CA ASN A 85 2.94 -5.37 0.17
C ASN A 85 2.87 -4.31 1.29
N MET A 86 1.71 -3.69 1.53
CA MET A 86 1.48 -2.85 2.72
C MET A 86 1.61 -3.63 4.02
N TRP A 87 1.01 -4.83 4.05
CA TRP A 87 1.09 -5.73 5.19
C TRP A 87 2.54 -6.15 5.46
N LEU A 88 3.31 -6.47 4.41
CA LEU A 88 4.72 -6.81 4.50
C LEU A 88 5.55 -5.68 5.12
N TYR A 89 5.37 -4.45 4.67
CA TYR A 89 6.03 -3.29 5.26
C TYR A 89 5.81 -3.22 6.78
N TYR A 90 4.57 -3.38 7.20
CA TYR A 90 4.21 -3.33 8.62
C TYR A 90 4.87 -4.48 9.40
N LYS A 91 4.89 -5.70 8.84
CA LYS A 91 5.53 -6.86 9.47
C LYS A 91 7.05 -6.71 9.54
N GLU A 92 7.69 -6.22 8.48
CA GLU A 92 9.12 -5.90 8.45
C GLU A 92 9.50 -4.95 9.58
N LYS A 93 8.72 -3.89 9.78
CA LYS A 93 8.99 -2.90 10.82
C LYS A 93 8.82 -3.44 12.24
N ILE A 94 7.78 -4.22 12.50
CA ILE A 94 7.49 -4.70 13.86
C ILE A 94 8.34 -5.92 14.22
N HIS A 95 8.67 -6.77 13.26
CA HIS A 95 9.37 -8.03 13.51
C HIS A 95 10.84 -8.03 13.04
N GLU A 96 11.34 -6.91 12.54
CA GLU A 96 12.72 -6.75 12.05
C GLU A 96 13.12 -7.85 11.05
N ILE A 97 12.17 -8.21 10.17
CA ILE A 97 12.33 -9.34 9.26
C ILE A 97 13.39 -9.01 8.21
N PRO A 98 14.43 -9.85 8.05
CA PRO A 98 15.48 -9.61 7.06
C PRO A 98 14.92 -9.64 5.63
N LYS A 99 15.34 -8.70 4.81
CA LYS A 99 14.96 -8.62 3.38
C LYS A 99 15.26 -9.93 2.64
N GLU A 100 16.43 -10.51 2.88
CA GLU A 100 16.86 -11.75 2.24
C GLU A 100 15.95 -12.93 2.60
N PHE A 101 15.30 -12.89 3.77
CA PHE A 101 14.33 -13.90 4.17
C PHE A 101 13.05 -13.76 3.35
N ILE A 102 12.52 -12.55 3.22
CA ILE A 102 11.33 -12.25 2.39
C ILE A 102 11.58 -12.64 0.93
N ASN A 103 12.74 -12.26 0.37
CA ASN A 103 13.10 -12.63 -0.99
C ASN A 103 13.15 -14.15 -1.22
N GLN A 104 13.61 -14.92 -0.24
CA GLN A 104 13.59 -16.39 -0.32
C GLN A 104 12.17 -16.93 -0.34
N ILE A 105 11.27 -16.36 0.47
CA ILE A 105 9.85 -16.74 0.50
C ILE A 105 9.19 -16.50 -0.86
N PHE A 106 9.39 -15.31 -1.45
CA PHE A 106 8.85 -15.00 -2.79
C PHE A 106 9.37 -15.95 -3.87
N ARG A 107 10.66 -16.31 -3.84
CA ARG A 107 11.21 -17.30 -4.79
C ARG A 107 10.54 -18.67 -4.68
N ILE A 108 10.24 -19.11 -3.46
CA ILE A 108 9.53 -20.38 -3.24
C ILE A 108 8.07 -20.27 -3.68
N ALA A 109 7.41 -19.13 -3.42
CA ALA A 109 6.07 -18.88 -3.92
C ALA A 109 6.03 -18.93 -5.45
N ASP A 110 6.98 -18.32 -6.15
CA ASP A 110 7.09 -18.41 -7.61
C ASP A 110 7.21 -19.87 -8.09
N GLU A 111 7.96 -20.71 -7.38
CA GLU A 111 8.05 -22.14 -7.71
C GLU A 111 6.73 -22.89 -7.49
N LEU A 112 5.98 -22.54 -6.44
CA LEU A 112 4.69 -23.12 -6.12
C LEU A 112 3.61 -22.74 -7.16
N ILE A 113 3.62 -21.47 -7.58
CA ILE A 113 2.58 -20.86 -8.41
C ILE A 113 2.75 -21.17 -9.90
N LYS A 114 3.96 -21.54 -10.36
CA LYS A 114 4.26 -21.91 -11.76
C LYS A 114 3.34 -22.97 -12.38
N HIS A 115 2.65 -23.75 -11.55
CA HIS A 115 1.76 -24.82 -12.01
C HIS A 115 0.28 -24.41 -12.03
N LEU A 116 -0.03 -23.18 -11.59
CA LEU A 116 -1.40 -22.66 -11.61
C LEU A 116 -1.81 -22.29 -13.04
N PRO A 117 -3.11 -22.38 -13.36
CA PRO A 117 -3.60 -22.18 -14.73
C PRO A 117 -3.45 -20.75 -15.23
N TYR A 118 -3.33 -19.78 -14.32
CA TYR A 118 -3.28 -18.36 -14.64
C TYR A 118 -1.99 -17.74 -14.12
N ASP A 119 -1.21 -17.17 -15.03
CA ASP A 119 0.04 -16.48 -14.71
C ASP A 119 -0.27 -15.16 -14.00
N SER A 120 -0.12 -15.15 -12.68
CA SER A 120 -0.18 -13.93 -11.87
C SER A 120 1.00 -13.87 -10.93
N HIS A 121 1.81 -12.81 -11.08
CA HIS A 121 2.98 -12.58 -10.26
C HIS A 121 2.71 -11.43 -9.30
N CYS A 122 2.44 -11.75 -8.04
CA CYS A 122 2.58 -10.78 -6.97
C CYS A 122 4.05 -10.57 -6.67
N ILE A 123 4.57 -9.38 -6.96
CA ILE A 123 5.98 -9.05 -6.77
C ILE A 123 6.14 -8.35 -5.42
N TYR A 124 7.21 -8.70 -4.70
CA TYR A 124 7.64 -7.97 -3.53
C TYR A 124 8.09 -6.55 -3.93
N ASP A 125 7.32 -5.56 -3.50
CA ASP A 125 7.56 -4.15 -3.80
C ASP A 125 8.17 -3.43 -2.60
N GLU A 126 9.46 -3.12 -2.69
CA GLU A 126 10.20 -2.36 -1.69
C GLU A 126 10.05 -0.85 -1.84
N SER A 127 9.28 -0.37 -2.83
CA SER A 127 9.06 1.06 -3.07
C SER A 127 8.57 1.78 -1.82
N HIS A 128 7.78 1.08 -0.98
CA HIS A 128 7.29 1.55 0.31
C HIS A 128 8.41 2.13 1.21
N LYS A 129 9.66 1.65 1.11
CA LYS A 129 10.83 2.13 1.88
C LYS A 129 11.31 3.52 1.45
N ASN A 130 10.92 3.95 0.26
CA ASN A 130 11.27 5.27 -0.29
C ASN A 130 10.31 6.36 0.20
N HIS A 131 9.22 6.00 0.88
CA HIS A 131 8.25 6.96 1.39
C HIS A 131 8.56 7.37 2.84
N LYS A 132 8.33 8.64 3.13
CA LYS A 132 8.20 9.12 4.51
C LYS A 132 6.82 8.78 5.02
N GLU A 133 6.79 8.37 6.28
CA GLU A 133 5.58 7.94 6.98
C GLU A 133 4.70 6.95 6.17
N PRO A 134 5.24 5.79 5.76
CA PRO A 134 4.56 4.89 4.82
C PRO A 134 3.19 4.39 5.31
N TYR A 135 2.99 4.30 6.63
CA TYR A 135 1.68 4.00 7.20
C TYR A 135 0.63 5.08 6.87
N LYS A 136 1.02 6.35 6.92
CA LYS A 136 0.13 7.45 6.56
C LYS A 136 -0.14 7.47 5.05
N ILE A 137 0.88 7.19 4.22
CA ILE A 137 0.71 6.99 2.76
C ILE A 137 -0.23 5.82 2.46
N MET A 138 -0.15 4.73 3.20
CA MET A 138 -1.06 3.58 3.07
C MET A 138 -2.52 3.99 3.30
N LEU A 139 -2.81 4.83 4.30
CA LEU A 139 -4.17 5.32 4.53
C LEU A 139 -4.68 6.20 3.39
N LEU A 140 -3.82 7.05 2.82
CA LEU A 140 -4.18 7.80 1.59
C LEU A 140 -4.49 6.85 0.43
N ASN A 141 -3.77 5.74 0.32
CA ASN A 141 -4.02 4.74 -0.73
C ASN A 141 -5.30 3.95 -0.49
N ILE A 142 -5.63 3.61 0.75
CA ILE A 142 -6.93 3.02 1.11
C ILE A 142 -8.06 3.98 0.73
N PHE A 143 -7.89 5.29 0.97
CA PHE A 143 -8.84 6.30 0.52
C PHE A 143 -9.02 6.26 -1.01
N LEU A 144 -7.92 6.18 -1.77
CA LEU A 144 -7.99 6.12 -3.22
C LEU A 144 -8.68 4.84 -3.71
N ASP A 145 -8.41 3.69 -3.11
CA ASP A 145 -9.02 2.43 -3.52
C ASP A 145 -10.52 2.39 -3.19
N ASN A 146 -10.96 3.14 -2.17
CA ASN A 146 -12.34 3.17 -1.70
C ASN A 146 -13.09 4.48 -2.05
N ILE A 147 -12.58 5.29 -2.99
CA ILE A 147 -13.18 6.61 -3.26
C ILE A 147 -14.63 6.52 -3.74
N ASP A 148 -14.97 5.46 -4.48
CA ASP A 148 -16.30 5.29 -5.06
C ASP A 148 -17.31 4.99 -3.94
N ALA A 149 -16.92 4.14 -2.98
CA ALA A 149 -17.70 3.90 -1.77
C ALA A 149 -17.85 5.18 -0.93
N ILE A 150 -16.78 5.98 -0.81
CA ILE A 150 -16.82 7.28 -0.13
C ILE A 150 -17.81 8.22 -0.83
N GLU A 151 -17.76 8.30 -2.17
CA GLU A 151 -18.66 9.11 -2.98
C GLU A 151 -20.12 8.68 -2.78
N ASP A 152 -20.41 7.38 -2.83
CA ASP A 152 -21.75 6.83 -2.69
C ASP A 152 -22.34 7.07 -1.28
N ILE A 153 -21.55 6.80 -0.23
CA ILE A 153 -21.96 7.06 1.16
C ILE A 153 -22.28 8.54 1.37
N MET A 154 -21.43 9.43 0.84
CA MET A 154 -21.55 10.86 1.10
C MET A 154 -22.65 11.54 0.27
N LYS A 155 -23.00 10.99 -0.90
CA LYS A 155 -24.16 11.45 -1.68
C LYS A 155 -25.48 11.10 -0.99
N LYS A 156 -25.58 9.89 -0.43
CA LYS A 156 -26.82 9.39 0.19
C LYS A 156 -27.15 10.16 1.47
N ASP A 157 -28.38 10.64 1.56
CA ASP A 157 -28.84 11.33 2.76
C ASP A 157 -29.11 10.33 3.89
N LYS A 158 -28.60 10.64 5.08
CA LYS A 158 -28.77 9.85 6.32
C LYS A 158 -28.23 8.42 6.22
N ASP A 159 -27.13 8.21 5.48
CA ASP A 159 -26.42 6.94 5.54
C ASP A 159 -25.82 6.74 6.94
N SER A 160 -25.95 5.54 7.49
CA SER A 160 -25.44 5.23 8.84
C SER A 160 -23.92 5.36 8.95
N ASN A 161 -23.20 5.24 7.84
CA ASN A 161 -21.74 5.34 7.80
C ASN A 161 -21.22 6.76 7.55
N GLN A 162 -22.11 7.71 7.25
CA GLN A 162 -21.73 9.05 6.78
C GLN A 162 -20.77 9.77 7.72
N GLU A 163 -20.98 9.69 9.04
CA GLU A 163 -20.10 10.30 10.04
C GLU A 163 -18.70 9.68 10.03
N SER A 164 -18.61 8.34 10.09
CA SER A 164 -17.33 7.63 10.05
C SER A 164 -16.57 7.85 8.73
N CYS A 165 -17.29 7.92 7.61
CA CYS A 165 -16.75 8.23 6.29
C CYS A 165 -16.16 9.64 6.26
N LEU A 166 -16.91 10.64 6.75
CA LEU A 166 -16.43 12.02 6.82
C LEU A 166 -15.22 12.16 7.74
N ASN A 167 -15.16 11.42 8.85
CA ASN A 167 -14.01 11.41 9.74
C ASN A 167 -12.78 10.82 9.04
N PHE A 168 -12.92 9.70 8.34
CA PHE A 168 -11.82 9.13 7.54
C PHE A 168 -11.29 10.13 6.50
N VAL A 169 -12.18 10.81 5.77
CA VAL A 169 -11.81 11.86 4.80
C VAL A 169 -10.99 12.97 5.47
N LYS A 170 -11.43 13.45 6.64
CA LYS A 170 -10.73 14.47 7.44
C LYS A 170 -9.35 14.01 7.90
N ASP A 171 -9.22 12.75 8.28
CA ASP A 171 -7.94 12.18 8.70
C ASP A 171 -6.97 12.09 7.51
N CYS A 172 -7.43 11.66 6.33
CA CYS A 172 -6.62 11.68 5.10
C CYS A 172 -6.19 13.10 4.70
N LEU A 173 -7.06 14.10 4.83
CA LEU A 173 -6.70 15.50 4.57
C LEU A 173 -5.67 16.04 5.57
N SER A 174 -5.78 15.64 6.83
CA SER A 174 -4.82 16.00 7.87
C SER A 174 -3.45 15.40 7.57
N ILE A 175 -3.40 14.12 7.19
CA ILE A 175 -2.20 13.43 6.73
C ILE A 175 -1.57 14.15 5.52
N TYR A 176 -2.38 14.44 4.49
CA TYR A 176 -1.91 15.12 3.28
C TYR A 176 -1.23 16.45 3.63
N ASN A 177 -1.88 17.29 4.46
CA ASN A 177 -1.35 18.60 4.80
C ASN A 177 -0.11 18.52 5.69
N GLU A 178 -0.04 17.55 6.60
CA GLU A 178 1.13 17.28 7.43
C GLU A 178 2.33 16.89 6.57
N ILE A 179 2.19 15.86 5.74
CA ILE A 179 3.27 15.36 4.88
C ILE A 179 3.69 16.45 3.88
N ASN A 180 2.73 17.15 3.27
CA ASN A 180 3.05 18.22 2.33
C ASN A 180 3.90 19.31 3.00
N LYS A 181 3.51 19.73 4.20
CA LYS A 181 4.21 20.77 4.97
C LYS A 181 5.61 20.32 5.40
N GLU A 182 5.73 19.09 5.91
CA GLU A 182 6.99 18.60 6.46
C GLU A 182 8.00 18.20 5.39
N TYR A 183 7.53 17.62 4.29
CA TYR A 183 8.40 16.97 3.31
C TYR A 183 8.35 17.58 1.91
N CYS A 184 7.30 18.29 1.49
CA CYS A 184 7.13 18.61 0.06
C CYS A 184 7.18 20.10 -0.30
N LEU A 185 6.84 21.01 0.61
CA LEU A 185 6.86 22.45 0.34
C LEU A 185 8.25 22.98 -0.06
N ASP A 186 9.31 22.44 0.54
CA ASP A 186 10.69 22.93 0.37
C ASP A 186 11.65 21.87 -0.22
N ASP A 187 11.14 20.79 -0.82
CA ASP A 187 11.95 19.69 -1.37
C ASP A 187 12.56 20.02 -2.75
N LYS A 188 13.43 21.03 -2.77
CA LYS A 188 14.11 21.51 -3.99
C LYS A 188 15.03 20.45 -4.60
N ASP A 189 15.58 19.57 -3.76
CA ASP A 189 16.51 18.52 -4.18
C ASP A 189 15.78 17.21 -4.56
N HIS A 190 14.45 17.19 -4.51
CA HIS A 190 13.62 16.01 -4.81
C HIS A 190 13.97 14.79 -3.93
N THR A 191 14.42 15.03 -2.70
CA THR A 191 14.81 14.01 -1.73
C THR A 191 13.61 13.14 -1.34
N PHE A 192 12.42 13.73 -1.28
CA PHE A 192 11.19 13.09 -0.86
C PHE A 192 10.22 12.88 -2.02
N LYS A 193 10.73 12.91 -3.26
CA LYS A 193 9.95 12.80 -4.49
C LYS A 193 8.90 11.68 -4.45
N ALA A 194 9.28 10.47 -4.05
CA ALA A 194 8.35 9.34 -3.97
C ALA A 194 7.17 9.61 -3.02
N THR A 195 7.41 10.27 -1.88
CA THR A 195 6.35 10.66 -0.94
C THR A 195 5.49 11.78 -1.54
N CYS A 196 6.12 12.78 -2.14
CA CYS A 196 5.43 13.94 -2.69
C CYS A 196 4.58 13.60 -3.93
N ASP A 197 5.03 12.68 -4.77
CA ASP A 197 4.28 12.18 -5.92
C ASP A 197 3.00 11.44 -5.48
N GLU A 198 3.06 10.69 -4.36
CA GLU A 198 1.89 9.98 -3.81
C GLU A 198 0.84 10.95 -3.25
N ILE A 199 1.25 11.91 -2.40
CA ILE A 199 0.29 12.87 -1.82
C ILE A 199 -0.28 13.82 -2.88
N LYS A 200 0.47 14.11 -3.94
CA LYS A 200 -0.01 14.88 -5.09
C LYS A 200 -1.09 14.10 -5.84
N THR A 201 -0.91 12.79 -6.00
CA THR A 201 -1.94 11.94 -6.59
C THR A 201 -3.19 11.93 -5.73
N PHE A 202 -3.05 11.82 -4.40
CA PHE A 202 -4.18 11.97 -3.48
C PHE A 202 -4.92 13.31 -3.69
N GLU A 203 -4.19 14.42 -3.76
CA GLU A 203 -4.77 15.76 -3.99
C GLU A 203 -5.59 15.83 -5.29
N GLU A 204 -5.03 15.36 -6.40
CA GLU A 204 -5.68 15.39 -7.71
C GLU A 204 -6.97 14.56 -7.72
N MET A 205 -6.93 13.38 -7.09
CA MET A 205 -8.06 12.46 -7.01
C MET A 205 -9.14 12.97 -6.04
N TYR A 206 -8.75 13.56 -4.91
CA TYR A 206 -9.68 14.21 -3.98
C TYR A 206 -10.44 15.35 -4.67
N LYS A 207 -9.73 16.22 -5.39
CA LYS A 207 -10.34 17.33 -6.13
C LYS A 207 -11.33 16.84 -7.19
N SER A 208 -10.87 15.96 -8.08
CA SER A 208 -11.65 15.52 -9.23
C SER A 208 -12.89 14.71 -8.85
N ASN A 209 -12.80 13.86 -7.82
CA ASN A 209 -13.90 12.99 -7.43
C ASN A 209 -14.82 13.61 -6.39
N LEU A 210 -14.32 14.43 -5.47
CA LEU A 210 -15.10 14.90 -4.32
C LEU A 210 -15.38 16.42 -4.36
N LEU A 211 -14.40 17.27 -4.68
CA LEU A 211 -14.59 18.73 -4.65
C LEU A 211 -15.17 19.33 -5.94
N ASN A 212 -14.93 18.70 -7.09
CA ASN A 212 -15.40 19.21 -8.38
C ASN A 212 -16.78 18.64 -8.77
N LYS A 213 -17.35 17.76 -7.95
CA LYS A 213 -18.68 17.16 -8.17
C LYS A 213 -19.73 17.81 -7.26
N SER A 214 -20.71 18.48 -7.83
CA SER A 214 -21.87 19.00 -7.10
C SER A 214 -22.98 17.92 -7.02
N PRO A 215 -23.74 17.82 -5.91
CA PRO A 215 -23.65 18.62 -4.67
C PRO A 215 -22.67 18.02 -3.62
N LEU A 216 -21.89 17.02 -3.99
CA LEU A 216 -20.98 16.32 -3.07
C LEU A 216 -19.94 17.27 -2.44
N ASN A 217 -19.43 18.20 -3.22
CA ASN A 217 -18.48 19.23 -2.80
C ASN A 217 -18.96 20.07 -1.61
N GLU A 218 -20.27 20.28 -1.46
CA GLU A 218 -20.85 21.03 -0.33
C GLU A 218 -20.76 20.25 0.99
N LYS A 219 -20.70 18.92 0.93
CA LYS A 219 -20.60 18.02 2.09
C LYS A 219 -19.14 17.73 2.47
N MET A 220 -18.17 18.13 1.65
CA MET A 220 -16.76 17.75 1.78
C MET A 220 -15.92 18.86 2.41
N PRO A 221 -14.93 18.53 3.26
CA PRO A 221 -13.99 19.51 3.76
C PRO A 221 -13.11 20.08 2.62
N PRO A 222 -12.64 21.33 2.72
CA PRO A 222 -11.68 21.86 1.75
C PRO A 222 -10.35 21.11 1.86
N LEU A 223 -9.55 21.13 0.79
CA LEU A 223 -8.22 20.51 0.79
C LEU A 223 -7.30 21.04 1.91
N THR A 224 -7.49 22.29 2.33
CA THR A 224 -6.75 22.94 3.41
C THR A 224 -7.17 22.48 4.82
N TYR A 225 -8.11 21.55 4.94
CA TYR A 225 -8.52 21.00 6.23
C TYR A 225 -7.34 20.33 6.94
N SER A 226 -7.08 20.76 8.18
CA SER A 226 -6.07 20.16 9.04
C SER A 226 -6.68 19.97 10.43
N GLY A 227 -6.79 18.71 10.86
CA GLY A 227 -7.32 18.28 12.14
C GLY A 227 -6.22 17.80 13.08
N MET A 228 -6.56 16.86 13.98
CA MET A 228 -5.56 16.21 14.84
C MET A 228 -4.58 15.39 14.00
N ILE A 229 -3.32 15.38 14.46
CA ILE A 229 -2.27 14.55 13.86
C ILE A 229 -2.54 13.10 14.21
N LEU A 230 -2.62 12.24 13.19
CA LEU A 230 -2.83 10.82 13.38
C LEU A 230 -1.56 10.20 13.99
N PRO A 231 -1.65 9.44 15.10
CA PRO A 231 -0.48 8.85 15.72
C PRO A 231 0.18 7.82 14.79
N ASP A 232 1.51 7.75 14.83
CA ASP A 232 2.27 6.69 14.16
C ASP A 232 2.02 5.35 14.87
N ARG A 233 0.98 4.64 14.42
CA ARG A 233 0.57 3.36 15.00
C ARG A 233 1.64 2.29 14.85
N VAL A 234 2.42 2.33 13.77
CA VAL A 234 3.49 1.34 13.54
C VAL A 234 4.60 1.51 14.57
N THR A 235 5.03 2.75 14.80
CA THR A 235 6.04 3.03 15.83
C THR A 235 5.53 2.73 17.23
N LEU A 236 4.27 3.09 17.55
CA LEU A 236 3.68 2.77 18.86
C LEU A 236 3.62 1.27 19.13
N GLU A 237 3.22 0.49 18.14
CA GLU A 237 3.14 -0.97 18.27
C GLU A 237 4.53 -1.62 18.37
N TYR A 238 5.49 -1.15 17.58
CA TYR A 238 6.89 -1.59 17.71
C TYR A 238 7.41 -1.31 19.12
N GLN A 239 7.20 -0.10 19.66
CA GLN A 239 7.61 0.27 21.02
C GLN A 239 6.93 -0.61 22.08
N ALA A 240 5.63 -0.90 21.92
CA ALA A 240 4.91 -1.79 22.83
C ALA A 240 5.49 -3.21 22.82
N LYS A 241 5.84 -3.73 21.63
CA LYS A 241 6.45 -5.05 21.49
C LYS A 241 7.82 -5.13 22.15
N VAL A 242 8.73 -4.18 21.86
CA VAL A 242 10.07 -4.15 22.45
C VAL A 242 9.99 -4.12 23.98
N SER A 243 9.07 -3.31 24.53
CA SER A 243 8.84 -3.21 25.97
C SER A 243 8.39 -4.52 26.62
N MET A 244 7.69 -5.40 25.90
CA MET A 244 7.26 -6.71 26.43
C MET A 244 8.39 -7.75 26.43
N THR A 245 9.29 -7.71 25.43
CA THR A 245 10.45 -8.61 25.37
C THR A 245 11.46 -8.35 26.48
N ASP A 246 11.63 -7.10 26.93
CA ASP A 246 12.56 -6.74 28.01
C ASP A 246 12.04 -7.16 29.40
N ALA A 247 10.73 -7.42 29.54
CA ALA A 247 10.13 -7.83 30.81
C ALA A 247 10.35 -9.31 31.13
N ASP A 248 10.65 -10.16 30.14
CA ASP A 248 10.73 -11.62 30.30
C ASP A 248 12.15 -12.13 30.65
N ASP A 249 13.17 -11.25 30.62
CA ASP A 249 14.57 -11.61 30.94
C ASP A 249 15.00 -11.22 32.38
N SER A 250 14.04 -11.09 33.31
CA SER A 250 14.36 -10.77 34.71
C SER A 250 13.67 -11.69 35.73
N THR A 251 14.19 -12.91 35.86
CA THR A 251 13.97 -13.74 37.06
C THR A 251 14.79 -13.23 38.26
N VAL A 252 14.06 -12.66 39.23
CA VAL A 252 14.29 -12.63 40.71
C VAL A 252 15.51 -11.81 41.19
N ILE A 253 15.36 -10.67 41.90
CA ILE A 253 15.01 -10.56 43.33
C ILE A 253 14.67 -9.11 43.74
N THR A 254 13.53 -8.98 44.43
CA THR A 254 13.07 -8.03 45.48
C THR A 254 13.32 -6.52 45.39
N GLY A 255 12.23 -5.78 45.63
CA GLY A 255 12.28 -4.54 46.41
C GLY A 255 11.58 -3.37 45.74
N LEU A 256 10.26 -3.31 45.88
CA LEU A 256 9.50 -2.08 45.72
C LEU A 256 9.94 -1.10 46.80
N ASP A 257 10.66 -0.02 46.45
CA ASP A 257 10.24 1.36 46.69
C ASP A 257 11.24 2.38 46.12
N HIS A 258 10.73 3.59 45.92
CA HIS A 258 11.42 4.86 45.64
C HIS A 258 11.74 5.27 44.19
N ALA A 259 10.96 6.26 43.78
CA ALA A 259 11.26 7.25 42.77
C ALA A 259 12.60 7.97 43.00
N SER A 260 13.40 8.10 41.94
CA SER A 260 14.11 9.36 41.63
C SER A 260 14.66 9.35 40.21
N THR A 261 14.33 10.40 39.47
CA THR A 261 15.19 11.20 38.58
C THR A 261 16.64 10.74 38.44
N ILE A 262 17.12 10.61 37.18
CA ILE A 262 18.46 10.90 36.62
C ILE A 262 18.34 10.46 35.14
N GLY A 263 18.52 11.28 34.10
CA GLY A 263 19.70 12.11 33.84
C GLY A 263 20.75 11.28 33.10
N GLY A 264 20.51 10.91 31.84
CA GLY A 264 21.41 10.07 31.05
C GLY A 264 21.48 10.47 29.58
N THR A 265 22.68 10.79 29.15
CA THR A 265 23.13 11.24 27.83
C THR A 265 22.69 10.31 26.69
N VAL A 266 21.95 10.84 25.69
CA VAL A 266 21.79 10.15 24.39
C VAL A 266 22.95 10.58 23.49
N ALA A 267 24.00 9.76 23.46
CA ALA A 267 25.08 9.89 22.50
C ALA A 267 25.07 8.67 21.57
N GLY A 268 24.88 8.95 20.27
CA GLY A 268 25.46 8.13 19.20
C GLY A 268 24.67 6.91 18.74
N MET A 269 23.55 7.13 18.04
CA MET A 269 23.05 6.12 17.08
C MET A 269 22.44 6.79 15.83
N GLY A 270 23.19 7.71 15.24
CA GLY A 270 22.89 8.23 13.92
C GLY A 270 24.10 8.04 13.02
N SER A 271 24.11 6.99 12.18
CA SER A 271 24.94 6.90 10.95
C SER A 271 24.77 5.62 10.09
N PHE A 272 23.62 4.92 10.12
CA PHE A 272 23.40 3.80 9.17
C PHE A 272 22.26 3.98 8.16
N LEU A 273 21.60 5.15 8.09
CA LEU A 273 20.50 5.38 7.14
C LEU A 273 20.92 5.98 5.78
N LEU A 274 22.21 6.17 5.51
CA LEU A 274 22.67 6.91 4.31
C LEU A 274 23.19 6.05 3.14
N LEU A 275 23.20 4.72 3.21
CA LEU A 275 23.83 3.88 2.18
C LEU A 275 22.88 3.10 1.25
N ILE A 276 21.56 3.22 1.39
CA ILE A 276 20.58 2.59 0.47
C ILE A 276 19.97 3.56 -0.56
N TYR A 277 20.41 4.82 -0.60
CA TYR A 277 19.75 5.88 -1.39
C TYR A 277 20.05 5.88 -2.90
N LYS A 278 21.01 5.10 -3.42
CA LYS A 278 21.52 5.36 -4.79
C LYS A 278 21.07 4.44 -5.93
N PHE A 279 20.36 3.34 -5.69
CA PHE A 279 20.01 2.42 -6.80
C PHE A 279 18.70 1.65 -6.59
N THR A 280 17.57 2.35 -6.52
CA THR A 280 16.26 1.72 -6.70
C THR A 280 15.53 2.45 -7.81
N SER A 281 15.26 1.74 -8.92
CA SER A 281 14.37 2.23 -9.98
C SER A 281 13.01 2.52 -9.35
N PHE A 282 12.57 3.77 -9.44
CA PHE A 282 11.32 4.28 -8.88
C PHE A 282 10.12 3.52 -9.45
N GLY A 283 9.48 2.70 -8.63
CA GLY A 283 8.10 2.25 -8.85
C GLY A 283 7.18 3.25 -8.15
N ASN A 284 6.36 3.97 -8.90
CA ASN A 284 5.24 4.71 -8.30
C ASN A 284 4.18 3.70 -7.90
N TRP A 285 3.91 3.58 -6.60
CA TRP A 285 2.95 2.61 -6.07
C TRP A 285 1.51 2.91 -6.51
N ILE A 286 1.19 4.18 -6.83
CA ILE A 286 -0.09 4.59 -7.43
C ILE A 286 -0.06 4.69 -8.96
N GLY A 287 1.12 4.79 -9.60
CA GLY A 287 1.21 4.98 -11.06
C GLY A 287 0.53 3.87 -11.86
N SER A 288 0.56 2.64 -11.33
CA SER A 288 -0.15 1.47 -11.87
C SER A 288 -1.66 1.50 -11.60
N ARG A 289 -2.13 2.27 -10.62
CA ARG A 289 -3.54 2.35 -10.18
C ARG A 289 -4.36 3.38 -10.93
N ILE A 290 -3.76 4.49 -11.39
CA ILE A 290 -4.45 5.48 -12.26
C ILE A 290 -4.91 4.81 -13.57
N GLY A 291 -4.12 3.88 -14.11
CA GLY A 291 -4.45 3.12 -15.32
C GLY A 291 -5.72 2.27 -15.19
N ARG A 292 -5.98 1.68 -14.01
CA ARG A 292 -7.20 0.89 -13.74
C ARG A 292 -8.47 1.72 -13.86
N ARG A 293 -8.45 2.98 -13.39
CA ARG A 293 -9.64 3.84 -13.45
C ARG A 293 -9.98 4.28 -14.85
N LYS A 294 -8.97 4.54 -15.69
CA LYS A 294 -9.19 4.89 -17.10
C LYS A 294 -9.79 3.71 -17.88
N GLY A 295 -9.38 2.48 -17.59
CA GLY A 295 -9.98 1.28 -18.21
C GLY A 295 -11.42 0.98 -17.76
N MET A 296 -11.79 1.34 -16.52
CA MET A 296 -13.13 1.10 -15.98
C MET A 296 -14.15 2.18 -16.34
N SER A 297 -13.70 3.43 -16.57
CA SER A 297 -14.58 4.54 -17.03
C SER A 297 -15.06 4.39 -18.47
N ASP A 298 -14.35 3.64 -19.30
CA ASP A 298 -14.63 3.54 -20.74
C ASP A 298 -15.76 2.54 -21.08
N ASN A 299 -16.32 1.84 -20.09
CA ASN A 299 -17.36 0.81 -20.28
C ASN A 299 -18.79 1.20 -19.83
N LEU A 300 -19.05 2.46 -19.52
CA LEU A 300 -20.42 2.99 -19.41
C LEU A 300 -20.82 3.65 -20.73
N GLY A 301 -21.51 2.89 -21.57
CA GLY A 301 -21.85 3.29 -22.94
C GLY A 301 -22.81 4.46 -23.08
N GLY A 302 -22.77 5.08 -24.27
CA GLY A 302 -23.90 5.84 -24.80
C GLY A 302 -23.57 7.15 -25.51
N ASN A 303 -23.41 7.03 -26.84
CA ASN A 303 -23.72 8.02 -27.89
C ASN A 303 -22.77 9.20 -28.14
N GLU A 304 -22.27 9.19 -29.39
CA GLU A 304 -21.95 10.35 -30.23
C GLU A 304 -22.71 11.62 -29.86
N MET A 305 -21.99 12.73 -29.71
CA MET A 305 -22.38 13.99 -30.32
C MET A 305 -21.15 14.82 -30.67
N ASP A 306 -21.25 15.37 -31.87
CA ASP A 306 -20.23 15.92 -32.73
C ASP A 306 -19.87 17.39 -32.44
N HIS A 307 -18.74 17.80 -33.00
CA HIS A 307 -18.35 19.15 -33.44
C HIS A 307 -18.11 20.28 -32.42
N MET A 308 -16.84 20.74 -32.36
CA MET A 308 -16.54 22.15 -32.68
C MET A 308 -15.07 22.38 -33.10
N TYR A 309 -14.91 22.61 -34.41
CA TYR A 309 -14.02 23.56 -35.10
C TYR A 309 -12.67 23.96 -34.47
N LEU A 310 -11.57 23.57 -35.14
CA LEU A 310 -10.40 24.43 -35.31
C LEU A 310 -9.98 24.42 -36.78
N ASN A 311 -10.31 25.53 -37.46
CA ASN A 311 -9.79 25.88 -38.78
C ASN A 311 -8.96 27.15 -38.61
N GLY A 312 -7.76 27.19 -39.22
CA GLY A 312 -6.93 28.41 -39.31
C GLY A 312 -5.44 28.16 -39.04
N HIS A 313 -4.72 27.46 -39.94
CA HIS A 313 -3.78 28.04 -40.94
C HIS A 313 -2.50 28.66 -40.33
N GLY A 314 -1.28 28.32 -40.73
CA GLY A 314 -0.84 27.43 -41.81
C GLY A 314 0.69 27.36 -41.96
N ASN A 315 1.08 26.58 -42.98
CA ASN A 315 2.36 26.53 -43.72
C ASN A 315 3.63 26.03 -43.01
N ASP A 316 4.51 25.19 -43.59
CA ASP A 316 4.68 24.53 -44.89
C ASP A 316 5.50 23.24 -44.62
N SER A 317 5.34 22.07 -45.24
CA SER A 317 5.72 21.77 -46.62
C SER A 317 5.53 20.25 -46.88
N MET A 318 5.06 19.94 -48.09
CA MET A 318 4.96 18.62 -48.70
C MET A 318 6.29 17.86 -48.76
N TYR A 319 6.28 16.56 -48.49
CA TYR A 319 6.75 15.51 -49.42
C TYR A 319 6.12 14.17 -49.03
N SER A 320 5.24 13.67 -49.90
CA SER A 320 4.68 12.32 -49.89
C SER A 320 5.65 11.39 -50.63
N ASN A 321 6.16 10.35 -49.97
CA ASN A 321 6.73 9.19 -50.65
C ASN A 321 6.00 7.93 -50.21
N ASP A 322 5.19 7.48 -51.14
CA ASP A 322 4.51 6.20 -51.24
C ASP A 322 5.57 5.10 -51.43
N ILE A 323 5.65 4.13 -50.51
CA ILE A 323 6.38 2.87 -50.74
C ILE A 323 5.57 1.72 -50.17
N GLY A 324 4.84 1.04 -51.04
CA GLY A 324 4.19 -0.24 -50.77
C GLY A 324 5.19 -1.41 -50.80
N TYR A 325 4.96 -2.41 -49.94
CA TYR A 325 5.56 -3.73 -50.08
C TYR A 325 4.51 -4.83 -49.89
N ASN A 326 4.51 -5.74 -50.87
CA ASN A 326 3.71 -6.94 -51.03
C ASN A 326 4.03 -8.01 -49.98
N MET A 327 3.02 -8.71 -49.47
CA MET A 327 3.16 -9.98 -48.75
C MET A 327 2.95 -11.15 -49.74
N GLY A 328 3.96 -12.02 -49.84
CA GLY A 328 3.86 -13.31 -50.55
C GLY A 328 3.85 -14.47 -49.55
N TYR A 329 2.80 -15.29 -49.61
CA TYR A 329 2.71 -16.56 -48.89
C TYR A 329 3.47 -17.65 -49.64
N ASN A 330 4.19 -18.51 -48.92
CA ASN A 330 4.53 -19.84 -49.39
C ASN A 330 4.14 -20.85 -48.32
N ALA A 331 3.26 -21.77 -48.71
CA ALA A 331 3.00 -23.01 -48.01
C ALA A 331 3.91 -24.11 -48.59
N LEU A 332 4.46 -24.94 -47.71
CA LEU A 332 4.66 -26.37 -47.92
C LEU A 332 4.87 -27.05 -46.56
#